data_AF-A0A351I911-F1
#
_entry.id   AF-A0A351I911-F1
#
_cell.length_a   1.000
_cell.length_b   1.000
_cell.length_c   1.000
_cell.angle_alpha   90.00
_cell.angle_beta   90.00
_cell.angle_gamma   90.00
#
_symmetry.space_group_name_H-M   'P 1'
#
loop_
_entity.id
_entity.type
_entity.pdbx_description
1 polymer ?
#
loop_
_entity_poly.entity_id
_entity_poly.type
_entity_poly.pdbx_seq_one_letter_code
_entity_poly.pdbx_strand_id
1 'polypeptide(L)'
;MRPGIIKIRASFFWPKIRVVFGIIKRYYIFMLLEMHCHTSKYSRCSQVGAASLVRQVKKKELQGVIITEHHYLWEEDEIKALRVEAELDENFLIIAGQEVETDIGHVLVFGANRTIEEEINLKDLRAFFPDAGLVWAHPFRNGNIPDESKLLNPILDAIEIFSMNQTPKENYLGLKAWHKYKFTASSGSDAHTEGMAGAYPTQFDHPVVTMQDIVTEIKKSRCRPFFKEIPKSGTNIIVTEITIGTKGDDEARNRIILKNITDDKKWLAAKSSSDINAFLCKNGFGEGEYRVPDIIYVNDKEKLIIETGQRGKNLFDLLTHVDKTIGLNYFRLAAQWLARFHNKNIKHGDIEGAIKKERKRFDSYHKSFTKTKSPYLKQIDPVINFVRDKEEEIYAKLRGSFVLNHGDYHPKNIIIGQDRQQDITTLFVSVIDFGNAILFPRSFDVGYFLSQFESQFYAYPEISKYCIESAFIDTYIKESDVIPPDFRTQVSLFKIRANLSIAAYLIKVGKGQSPEMKALISRCIS
;
A
#
# COMPACT_ATOMS: atom_id res chain seq x y z
N MET A 1 -23.61 -59.24 -21.70
CA MET A 1 -24.53 -58.74 -22.76
C MET A 1 -25.95 -58.68 -22.19
N ARG A 2 -26.91 -58.09 -22.93
CA ARG A 2 -28.27 -57.72 -22.46
C ARG A 2 -29.13 -58.94 -22.05
N PRO A 3 -30.24 -58.72 -21.32
CA PRO A 3 -31.55 -58.71 -21.99
C PRO A 3 -32.15 -57.30 -22.03
N GLY A 4 -33.11 -57.08 -22.94
CA GLY A 4 -33.59 -55.75 -23.27
C GLY A 4 -35.11 -55.58 -23.28
N ILE A 5 -35.52 -54.37 -22.89
CA ILE A 5 -36.51 -53.46 -23.52
C ILE A 5 -37.97 -53.95 -23.71
N ILE A 6 -38.90 -52.96 -23.59
CA ILE A 6 -40.31 -52.88 -24.06
C ILE A 6 -41.36 -53.31 -23.01
N LYS A 7 -42.42 -52.54 -22.69
CA LYS A 7 -42.82 -51.11 -22.88
C LYS A 7 -44.04 -50.84 -21.95
N ILE A 8 -44.33 -49.58 -21.60
CA ILE A 8 -45.69 -48.96 -21.64
C ILE A 8 -45.57 -47.42 -21.57
N ARG A 9 -46.54 -46.69 -22.14
CA ARG A 9 -46.51 -45.25 -22.44
C ARG A 9 -47.06 -44.35 -21.32
N ALA A 10 -46.66 -43.07 -21.40
CA ALA A 10 -46.99 -41.98 -20.49
C ALA A 10 -48.44 -41.45 -20.55
N SER A 11 -48.86 -40.84 -19.43
CA SER A 11 -49.80 -39.71 -19.35
C SER A 11 -49.40 -38.86 -18.12
N PHE A 12 -48.76 -37.70 -18.29
CA PHE A 12 -49.38 -36.37 -18.40
C PHE A 12 -50.19 -35.91 -17.17
N PHE A 13 -49.56 -35.18 -16.23
CA PHE A 13 -49.67 -33.71 -16.09
C PHE A 13 -48.91 -33.22 -14.84
N TRP A 14 -48.10 -32.15 -14.96
CA TRP A 14 -47.37 -31.54 -13.84
C TRP A 14 -47.23 -30.03 -14.07
N PRO A 15 -47.85 -29.15 -13.26
CA PRO A 15 -47.68 -27.71 -13.41
C PRO A 15 -46.44 -27.21 -12.65
N LYS A 16 -45.38 -26.96 -13.44
CA LYS A 16 -44.36 -25.91 -13.27
C LYS A 16 -44.13 -25.35 -11.85
N ILE A 17 -43.00 -25.71 -11.24
CA ILE A 17 -42.02 -24.73 -10.72
C ILE A 17 -40.65 -25.21 -11.19
N ARG A 18 -39.92 -24.37 -11.94
CA ARG A 18 -38.62 -24.70 -12.55
C ARG A 18 -37.51 -23.93 -11.85
N VAL A 19 -37.19 -24.31 -10.61
CA VAL A 19 -35.99 -23.76 -9.93
C VAL A 19 -34.75 -24.32 -10.64
N VAL A 20 -33.94 -23.41 -11.16
CA VAL A 20 -32.70 -23.75 -11.87
C VAL A 20 -31.65 -24.19 -10.85
N PHE A 21 -31.28 -25.46 -10.89
CA PHE A 21 -30.08 -25.97 -10.19
C PHE A 21 -28.82 -25.41 -10.86
N GLY A 22 -28.46 -24.18 -10.50
CA GLY A 22 -27.21 -23.54 -10.87
C GLY A 22 -26.13 -23.83 -9.82
N ILE A 23 -25.17 -24.69 -10.19
CA ILE A 23 -23.82 -24.86 -9.62
C ILE A 23 -23.58 -24.10 -8.30
N ILE A 24 -23.91 -24.73 -7.17
CA ILE A 24 -23.54 -24.21 -5.84
C ILE A 24 -22.02 -24.40 -5.68
N LYS A 25 -21.25 -23.38 -6.05
CA LYS A 25 -19.96 -23.15 -5.41
C LYS A 25 -20.23 -23.05 -3.91
N ARG A 26 -19.56 -23.89 -3.12
CA ARG A 26 -19.65 -23.92 -1.66
C ARG A 26 -18.92 -22.69 -1.09
N TYR A 27 -19.52 -21.52 -1.26
CA TYR A 27 -19.06 -20.28 -0.64
C TYR A 27 -19.27 -20.41 0.86
N TYR A 28 -18.17 -20.52 1.61
CA TYR A 28 -18.19 -20.20 3.03
C TYR A 28 -18.46 -18.70 3.15
N ILE A 29 -19.70 -18.35 3.49
CA ILE A 29 -20.09 -16.98 3.82
C ILE A 29 -19.60 -16.73 5.24
N PHE A 30 -18.38 -16.23 5.36
CA PHE A 30 -17.91 -15.58 6.57
C PHE A 30 -18.68 -14.26 6.77
N MET A 31 -18.81 -13.83 8.02
CA MET A 31 -19.49 -12.58 8.37
C MET A 31 -18.49 -11.53 8.84
N LEU A 32 -18.66 -10.27 8.45
CA LEU A 32 -17.82 -9.13 8.85
C LEU A 32 -18.61 -8.20 9.76
N LEU A 33 -18.09 -7.97 10.97
CA LEU A 33 -18.67 -7.07 11.96
C LEU A 33 -17.70 -5.96 12.33
N GLU A 34 -18.23 -4.76 12.58
CA GLU A 34 -17.60 -3.79 13.46
C GLU A 34 -17.80 -4.28 14.91
N MET A 35 -16.74 -4.30 15.70
CA MET A 35 -16.75 -4.85 17.07
C MET A 35 -16.37 -3.83 18.14
N HIS A 36 -15.86 -2.66 17.76
CA HIS A 36 -15.43 -1.64 18.70
C HIS A 36 -15.77 -0.25 18.15
N CYS A 37 -16.83 0.36 18.69
CA CYS A 37 -17.22 1.70 18.30
C CYS A 37 -18.01 2.41 19.40
N HIS A 38 -17.81 3.73 19.44
CA HIS A 38 -18.30 4.64 20.47
C HIS A 38 -19.19 5.69 19.83
N THR A 39 -20.34 6.01 20.44
CA THR A 39 -21.23 7.06 19.93
C THR A 39 -21.19 8.28 20.83
N SER A 40 -21.46 9.45 20.26
CA SER A 40 -21.54 10.70 21.02
C SER A 40 -22.71 10.75 22.03
N LYS A 41 -23.54 9.70 22.11
CA LYS A 41 -24.67 9.61 23.04
C LYS A 41 -24.22 9.30 24.45
N TYR A 42 -23.28 8.35 24.60
CA TYR A 42 -22.81 7.87 25.90
C TYR A 42 -21.29 7.97 26.08
N SER A 43 -20.50 7.96 25.00
CA SER A 43 -19.05 8.14 25.07
C SER A 43 -18.62 9.56 24.70
N ARG A 44 -18.22 10.35 25.72
CA ARG A 44 -17.86 11.78 25.59
C ARG A 44 -16.68 12.08 24.65
N CYS A 45 -15.85 11.08 24.41
CA CYS A 45 -14.73 11.10 23.48
C CYS A 45 -15.18 11.03 22.01
N SER A 46 -16.37 10.50 21.72
CA SER A 46 -16.90 10.31 20.36
C SER A 46 -17.67 11.53 19.86
N GLN A 47 -17.49 11.84 18.57
CA GLN A 47 -18.14 12.96 17.87
C GLN A 47 -19.20 12.48 16.87
N VAL A 48 -19.41 11.17 16.74
CA VAL A 48 -20.35 10.59 15.76
C VAL A 48 -21.64 10.12 16.42
N GLY A 49 -22.77 10.60 15.90
CA GLY A 49 -24.10 10.14 16.30
C GLY A 49 -24.36 8.71 15.86
N ALA A 50 -25.07 7.94 16.68
CA ALA A 50 -25.26 6.51 16.50
C ALA A 50 -25.79 6.14 15.10
N ALA A 51 -26.85 6.79 14.60
CA ALA A 51 -27.40 6.47 13.28
C ALA A 51 -26.42 6.72 12.13
N SER A 52 -25.59 7.77 12.20
CA SER A 52 -24.52 8.01 11.21
C SER A 52 -23.44 6.93 11.26
N LEU A 53 -23.03 6.53 12.48
CA LEU A 53 -22.06 5.45 12.69
C LEU A 53 -22.54 4.15 12.04
N VAL A 54 -23.78 3.71 12.34
CA VAL A 54 -24.28 2.43 11.80
C VAL A 54 -24.49 2.48 10.29
N ARG A 55 -25.00 3.60 9.74
CA ARG A 55 -25.07 3.82 8.28
C ARG A 55 -23.69 3.73 7.62
N GLN A 56 -22.65 4.27 8.27
CA GLN A 56 -21.29 4.23 7.73
C GLN A 56 -20.67 2.82 7.79
N VAL A 57 -20.97 2.02 8.83
CA VAL A 57 -20.63 0.59 8.86
C VAL A 57 -21.32 -0.16 7.70
N LYS A 58 -22.60 0.14 7.42
CA LYS A 58 -23.35 -0.44 6.29
C LYS A 58 -22.77 -0.06 4.92
N LYS A 59 -22.38 1.21 4.70
CA LYS A 59 -21.72 1.68 3.45
C LYS A 59 -20.40 0.95 3.15
N LYS A 60 -19.68 0.51 4.19
CA LYS A 60 -18.48 -0.32 4.06
C LYS A 60 -18.78 -1.81 3.78
N GLU A 61 -20.02 -2.18 3.48
CA GLU A 61 -20.49 -3.55 3.21
C GLU A 61 -20.37 -4.53 4.39
N LEU A 62 -20.22 -4.05 5.63
CA LEU A 62 -20.23 -4.91 6.82
C LEU A 62 -21.67 -5.40 7.09
N GLN A 63 -21.80 -6.56 7.73
CA GLN A 63 -23.12 -7.17 8.01
C GLN A 63 -23.69 -6.78 9.37
N GLY A 64 -22.91 -6.09 10.21
CA GLY A 64 -23.39 -5.59 11.49
C GLY A 64 -22.37 -4.77 12.26
N VAL A 65 -22.83 -4.27 13.41
CA VAL A 65 -22.08 -3.49 14.39
C VAL A 65 -22.36 -3.99 15.80
N ILE A 66 -21.34 -3.99 16.65
CA ILE A 66 -21.47 -4.04 18.09
C ILE A 66 -21.10 -2.66 18.63
N ILE A 67 -22.06 -1.97 19.25
CA ILE A 67 -21.82 -0.70 19.94
C ILE A 67 -21.21 -1.04 21.31
N THR A 68 -20.12 -0.39 21.68
CA THR A 68 -19.29 -0.77 22.85
C THR A 68 -18.88 0.45 23.65
N GLU A 69 -19.86 1.24 24.09
CA GLU A 69 -19.62 2.48 24.84
C GLU A 69 -18.80 2.22 26.11
N HIS A 70 -18.06 3.23 26.56
CA HIS A 70 -17.39 3.20 27.86
C HIS A 70 -18.44 3.07 28.99
N HIS A 71 -18.35 1.98 29.78
CA HIS A 71 -19.16 1.76 30.98
C HIS A 71 -20.68 1.90 30.77
N TYR A 72 -21.19 1.59 29.57
CA TYR A 72 -22.63 1.60 29.27
C TYR A 72 -23.03 0.50 28.29
N LEU A 73 -24.01 -0.33 28.70
CA LEU A 73 -24.65 -1.31 27.83
C LEU A 73 -25.99 -0.72 27.33
N TRP A 74 -26.14 -0.58 26.00
CA TRP A 74 -27.40 -0.13 25.41
C TRP A 74 -28.53 -1.13 25.62
N GLU A 75 -29.72 -0.63 25.93
CA GLU A 75 -30.93 -1.43 26.10
C GLU A 75 -31.57 -1.83 24.75
N GLU A 76 -32.31 -2.94 24.71
CA GLU A 76 -32.91 -3.44 23.46
C GLU A 76 -33.79 -2.40 22.75
N ASP A 77 -34.54 -1.60 23.51
CA ASP A 77 -35.45 -0.60 22.95
C ASP A 77 -34.70 0.60 22.35
N GLU A 78 -33.48 0.90 22.82
CA GLU A 78 -32.60 1.87 22.18
C GLU A 78 -32.04 1.35 20.86
N ILE A 79 -31.70 0.05 20.80
CA ILE A 79 -31.26 -0.61 19.57
C ILE A 79 -32.39 -0.66 18.53
N LYS A 80 -33.64 -0.93 18.96
CA LYS A 80 -34.83 -0.84 18.09
C LYS A 80 -35.04 0.59 17.58
N ALA A 81 -34.96 1.60 18.45
CA ALA A 81 -35.08 3.00 18.05
C ALA A 81 -33.98 3.42 17.06
N LEU A 82 -32.73 3.01 17.31
CA LEU A 82 -31.60 3.25 16.43
C LEU A 82 -31.76 2.58 15.06
N ARG A 83 -32.29 1.35 15.00
CA ARG A 83 -32.59 0.68 13.72
C ARG A 83 -33.54 1.50 12.87
N VAL A 84 -34.60 2.05 13.48
CA VAL A 84 -35.57 2.94 12.81
C VAL A 84 -34.91 4.26 12.40
N GLU A 85 -34.18 4.92 13.30
CA GLU A 85 -33.49 6.19 13.01
C GLU A 85 -32.47 6.06 11.88
N ALA A 86 -31.76 4.93 11.82
CA ALA A 86 -30.74 4.63 10.80
C ALA A 86 -31.33 4.17 9.44
N GLU A 87 -32.63 3.87 9.38
CA GLU A 87 -33.33 3.31 8.21
C GLU A 87 -32.80 1.92 7.77
N LEU A 88 -32.53 1.03 8.74
CA LEU A 88 -31.91 -0.28 8.47
C LEU A 88 -32.89 -1.44 8.62
N ASP A 89 -32.75 -2.44 7.73
CA ASP A 89 -33.52 -3.69 7.78
C ASP A 89 -32.97 -4.67 8.83
N GLU A 90 -33.77 -5.69 9.17
CA GLU A 90 -33.36 -6.75 10.12
C GLU A 90 -32.21 -7.62 9.62
N ASN A 91 -31.81 -7.50 8.34
CA ASN A 91 -30.66 -8.22 7.80
C ASN A 91 -29.32 -7.64 8.25
N PHE A 92 -29.31 -6.42 8.81
CA PHE A 92 -28.12 -5.81 9.39
C PHE A 92 -28.15 -5.95 10.92
N LEU A 93 -27.14 -6.63 11.48
CA LEU A 93 -27.05 -6.90 12.92
C LEU A 93 -26.65 -5.62 13.69
N ILE A 94 -27.44 -5.23 14.68
CA ILE A 94 -27.13 -4.15 15.63
C ILE A 94 -27.33 -4.73 17.03
N ILE A 95 -26.30 -4.64 17.86
CA ILE A 95 -26.25 -5.21 19.22
C ILE A 95 -25.30 -4.40 20.09
N ALA A 96 -25.40 -4.59 21.40
CA ALA A 96 -24.65 -3.85 22.40
C ALA A 96 -23.66 -4.75 23.16
N GLY A 97 -22.40 -4.32 23.24
CA GLY A 97 -21.47 -4.68 24.30
C GLY A 97 -21.13 -3.42 25.11
N GLN A 98 -20.02 -3.45 25.82
CA GLN A 98 -19.48 -2.28 26.53
C GLN A 98 -17.95 -2.40 26.64
N GLU A 99 -17.24 -1.27 26.60
CA GLU A 99 -15.82 -1.20 26.95
C GLU A 99 -15.69 -0.80 28.43
N VAL A 100 -14.92 -1.58 29.19
CA VAL A 100 -14.77 -1.41 30.65
C VAL A 100 -13.29 -1.24 31.00
N GLU A 101 -12.97 -0.24 31.81
CA GLU A 101 -11.62 -0.05 32.34
C GLU A 101 -11.29 -1.08 33.45
N THR A 102 -10.11 -1.69 33.35
CA THR A 102 -9.63 -2.75 34.25
C THR A 102 -8.16 -2.56 34.62
N ASP A 103 -7.63 -3.38 35.54
CA ASP A 103 -6.23 -3.38 35.95
C ASP A 103 -5.21 -3.73 34.83
N ILE A 104 -5.69 -4.20 33.67
CA ILE A 104 -4.87 -4.40 32.46
C ILE A 104 -5.13 -3.38 31.35
N GLY A 105 -5.92 -2.33 31.63
CA GLY A 105 -6.47 -1.40 30.64
C GLY A 105 -7.88 -1.81 30.20
N HIS A 106 -8.29 -1.38 29.01
CA HIS A 106 -9.66 -1.55 28.55
C HIS A 106 -9.98 -2.98 28.09
N VAL A 107 -11.17 -3.48 28.42
CA VAL A 107 -11.69 -4.79 28.00
C VAL A 107 -13.07 -4.62 27.38
N LEU A 108 -13.27 -5.15 26.17
CA LEU A 108 -14.61 -5.26 25.57
C LEU A 108 -15.32 -6.46 26.19
N VAL A 109 -16.53 -6.23 26.70
CA VAL A 109 -17.37 -7.22 27.37
C VAL A 109 -18.59 -7.51 26.51
N PHE A 110 -18.63 -8.73 25.96
CA PHE A 110 -19.72 -9.22 25.11
C PHE A 110 -20.57 -10.23 25.89
N GLY A 111 -21.87 -9.99 26.06
CA GLY A 111 -22.77 -10.88 26.80
C GLY A 111 -22.83 -10.66 28.31
N ALA A 112 -22.42 -9.49 28.81
CA ALA A 112 -22.85 -9.04 30.13
C ALA A 112 -24.37 -8.78 30.14
N ASN A 113 -25.02 -9.03 31.27
CA ASN A 113 -26.47 -8.88 31.44
C ASN A 113 -26.88 -7.54 32.10
N ARG A 114 -25.93 -6.60 32.26
CA ARG A 114 -26.11 -5.27 32.83
C ARG A 114 -24.94 -4.37 32.47
N THR A 115 -25.14 -3.06 32.60
CA THR A 115 -24.06 -2.06 32.59
C THR A 115 -23.08 -2.28 33.76
N ILE A 116 -21.80 -2.00 33.51
CA ILE A 116 -20.70 -2.07 34.47
C ILE A 116 -20.17 -0.64 34.65
N GLU A 117 -20.75 0.10 35.60
CA GLU A 117 -20.57 1.55 35.74
C GLU A 117 -19.18 1.97 36.27
N GLU A 118 -18.47 1.07 36.94
CA GLU A 118 -17.19 1.34 37.63
C GLU A 118 -16.03 0.53 37.05
N GLU A 119 -14.79 0.98 37.32
CA GLU A 119 -13.56 0.21 37.09
C GLU A 119 -13.61 -1.14 37.84
N ILE A 120 -13.09 -2.21 37.23
CA ILE A 120 -13.15 -3.55 37.83
C ILE A 120 -11.89 -4.38 37.52
N ASN A 121 -11.41 -5.15 38.49
CA ASN A 121 -10.30 -6.07 38.25
C ASN A 121 -10.71 -7.15 37.23
N LEU A 122 -9.82 -7.51 36.31
CA LEU A 122 -10.06 -8.52 35.27
C LEU A 122 -10.54 -9.88 35.85
N LYS A 123 -10.04 -10.28 37.02
CA LYS A 123 -10.47 -11.52 37.68
C LYS A 123 -11.91 -11.44 38.17
N ASP A 124 -12.28 -10.32 38.77
CA ASP A 124 -13.63 -10.10 39.30
C ASP A 124 -14.62 -9.93 38.14
N LEU A 125 -14.24 -9.24 37.07
CA LEU A 125 -15.00 -9.15 35.82
C LEU A 125 -15.33 -10.54 35.26
N ARG A 126 -14.35 -11.45 35.19
CA ARG A 126 -14.59 -12.85 34.79
C ARG A 126 -15.43 -13.62 35.81
N ALA A 127 -15.30 -13.36 37.10
CA ALA A 127 -16.07 -14.04 38.13
C ALA A 127 -17.56 -13.64 38.11
N PHE A 128 -17.88 -12.37 37.86
CA PHE A 128 -19.25 -11.89 37.71
C PHE A 128 -19.87 -12.25 36.35
N PHE A 129 -19.06 -12.32 35.30
CA PHE A 129 -19.51 -12.62 33.93
C PHE A 129 -18.75 -13.83 33.33
N PRO A 130 -18.94 -15.05 33.88
CA PRO A 130 -18.21 -16.24 33.45
C PRO A 130 -18.49 -16.60 31.99
N ASP A 131 -19.75 -16.47 31.56
CA ASP A 131 -20.18 -16.81 30.20
C ASP A 131 -19.85 -15.75 29.16
N ALA A 132 -19.62 -14.49 29.54
CA ALA A 132 -19.30 -13.40 28.62
C ALA A 132 -18.00 -13.63 27.83
N GLY A 133 -17.90 -13.03 26.64
CA GLY A 133 -16.67 -12.89 25.88
C GLY A 133 -15.88 -11.69 26.36
N LEU A 134 -14.65 -11.89 26.84
CA LEU A 134 -13.75 -10.82 27.28
C LEU A 134 -12.61 -10.65 26.25
N VAL A 135 -12.52 -9.47 25.66
CA VAL A 135 -11.50 -9.14 24.64
C VAL A 135 -10.64 -7.98 25.14
N TRP A 136 -9.32 -8.17 25.24
CA TRP A 136 -8.41 -7.08 25.63
C TRP A 136 -8.31 -6.09 24.48
N ALA A 137 -8.79 -4.86 24.70
CA ALA A 137 -8.88 -3.83 23.68
C ALA A 137 -7.52 -3.15 23.45
N HIS A 138 -7.18 -2.90 22.19
CA HIS A 138 -5.99 -2.17 21.69
C HIS A 138 -4.72 -2.23 22.57
N PRO A 139 -4.24 -3.40 23.04
CA PRO A 139 -3.22 -3.47 24.08
C PRO A 139 -1.81 -3.17 23.57
N PHE A 140 -1.63 -2.91 22.27
CA PHE A 140 -0.38 -2.43 21.69
C PHE A 140 -0.35 -0.89 21.56
N ARG A 141 -1.44 -0.19 21.91
CA ARG A 141 -1.55 1.29 21.89
C ARG A 141 -0.54 1.95 22.85
N ASN A 142 -0.19 3.20 22.55
CA ASN A 142 0.70 4.05 23.35
C ASN A 142 2.10 3.44 23.59
N GLY A 143 2.60 2.67 22.62
CA GLY A 143 3.91 2.01 22.65
C GLY A 143 3.99 0.80 23.56
N ASN A 144 2.87 0.29 24.09
CA ASN A 144 2.87 -0.91 24.92
C ASN A 144 3.28 -2.15 24.10
N ILE A 145 4.04 -3.05 24.74
CA ILE A 145 4.47 -4.32 24.14
C ILE A 145 4.16 -5.42 25.16
N PRO A 146 2.93 -5.95 25.18
CA PRO A 146 2.58 -7.09 26.01
C PRO A 146 3.51 -8.28 25.79
N ASP A 147 3.94 -8.91 26.88
CA ASP A 147 4.66 -10.17 26.85
C ASP A 147 3.72 -11.36 26.60
N GLU A 148 4.32 -12.54 26.37
CA GLU A 148 3.62 -13.78 26.09
C GLU A 148 2.64 -14.19 27.19
N SER A 149 2.96 -13.95 28.47
CA SER A 149 2.09 -14.34 29.59
C SER A 149 0.83 -13.49 29.68
N LYS A 150 0.91 -12.21 29.29
CA LYS A 150 -0.25 -11.32 29.19
C LYS A 150 -1.13 -11.65 27.98
N LEU A 151 -0.51 -11.92 26.83
CA LEU A 151 -1.21 -12.27 25.59
C LEU A 151 -1.87 -13.66 25.61
N LEU A 152 -1.38 -14.57 26.44
CA LEU A 152 -1.93 -15.91 26.67
C LEU A 152 -2.64 -16.03 28.03
N ASN A 153 -3.07 -14.91 28.62
CA ASN A 153 -3.80 -14.90 29.89
C ASN A 153 -5.15 -15.65 29.73
N PRO A 154 -5.39 -16.76 30.45
CA PRO A 154 -6.56 -17.62 30.26
C PRO A 154 -7.88 -16.99 30.72
N ILE A 155 -7.85 -15.78 31.30
CA ILE A 155 -9.06 -15.01 31.64
C ILE A 155 -9.65 -14.35 30.39
N LEU A 156 -8.82 -14.03 29.39
CA LEU A 156 -9.21 -13.38 28.13
C LEU A 156 -9.58 -14.44 27.08
N ASP A 157 -10.61 -14.15 26.29
CA ASP A 157 -11.03 -15.02 25.19
C ASP A 157 -10.42 -14.60 23.84
N ALA A 158 -10.10 -13.30 23.68
CA ALA A 158 -9.38 -12.77 22.52
C ALA A 158 -8.61 -11.45 22.81
N ILE A 159 -7.83 -11.02 21.82
CA ILE A 159 -7.01 -9.80 21.84
C ILE A 159 -7.32 -8.95 20.60
N GLU A 160 -7.65 -7.67 20.78
CA GLU A 160 -7.84 -6.73 19.66
C GLU A 160 -6.48 -6.24 19.14
N ILE A 161 -6.02 -6.77 18.00
CA ILE A 161 -4.68 -6.45 17.49
C ILE A 161 -4.64 -5.29 16.49
N PHE A 162 -5.78 -4.88 15.92
CA PHE A 162 -5.89 -3.72 15.05
C PHE A 162 -6.98 -2.75 15.49
N SER A 163 -6.67 -1.45 15.45
CA SER A 163 -7.57 -0.32 15.73
C SER A 163 -7.12 0.94 14.95
N MET A 164 -8.03 1.90 14.71
CA MET A 164 -7.67 3.22 14.14
C MET A 164 -6.83 4.06 15.12
N ASN A 165 -6.98 3.83 16.43
CA ASN A 165 -6.26 4.54 17.49
C ASN A 165 -4.92 3.86 17.86
N GLN A 166 -4.54 2.79 17.14
CA GLN A 166 -3.18 2.27 17.12
C GLN A 166 -2.44 2.76 15.87
N THR A 167 -1.20 3.20 16.03
CA THR A 167 -0.32 3.51 14.90
C THR A 167 -0.10 2.27 14.03
N PRO A 168 0.25 2.42 12.73
CA PRO A 168 0.52 1.27 11.87
C PRO A 168 1.69 0.38 12.36
N LYS A 169 2.61 0.94 13.15
CA LYS A 169 3.67 0.20 13.86
C LYS A 169 3.09 -0.71 14.96
N GLU A 170 2.18 -0.20 15.78
CA GLU A 170 1.55 -0.94 16.88
C GLU A 170 0.63 -2.04 16.33
N ASN A 171 -0.16 -1.73 15.30
CA ASN A 171 -0.92 -2.70 14.52
C ASN A 171 -0.02 -3.84 13.99
N TYR A 172 1.16 -3.51 13.44
CA TYR A 172 2.14 -4.54 13.03
C TYR A 172 2.71 -5.36 14.20
N LEU A 173 2.97 -4.74 15.35
CA LEU A 173 3.43 -5.48 16.54
C LEU A 173 2.37 -6.47 17.01
N GLY A 174 1.09 -6.10 16.99
CA GLY A 174 -0.04 -6.99 17.24
C GLY A 174 -0.11 -8.17 16.27
N LEU A 175 -0.01 -7.91 14.97
CA LEU A 175 0.04 -8.97 13.94
C LEU A 175 1.22 -9.92 14.14
N LYS A 176 2.41 -9.38 14.41
CA LYS A 176 3.64 -10.16 14.65
C LYS A 176 3.52 -11.02 15.91
N ALA A 177 2.93 -10.49 16.98
CA ALA A 177 2.65 -11.23 18.21
C ALA A 177 1.63 -12.34 17.95
N TRP A 178 0.53 -12.07 17.24
CA TRP A 178 -0.45 -13.07 16.85
C TRP A 178 0.16 -14.18 16.00
N HIS A 179 0.99 -13.81 15.02
CA HIS A 179 1.73 -14.77 14.19
C HIS A 179 2.65 -15.69 14.99
N LYS A 180 3.25 -15.20 16.07
CA LYS A 180 4.13 -15.97 16.96
C LYS A 180 3.36 -16.85 17.94
N TYR A 181 2.39 -16.29 18.66
CA TYR A 181 1.76 -16.91 19.84
C TYR A 181 0.40 -17.57 19.58
N LYS A 182 -0.25 -17.30 18.43
CA LYS A 182 -1.48 -17.97 17.97
C LYS A 182 -2.71 -17.87 18.91
N PHE A 183 -2.79 -16.83 19.75
CA PHE A 183 -4.01 -16.48 20.50
C PHE A 183 -5.20 -16.16 19.56
N THR A 184 -6.43 -16.11 20.09
CA THR A 184 -7.59 -15.59 19.34
C THR A 184 -7.41 -14.09 19.11
N ALA A 185 -7.29 -13.66 17.86
CA ALA A 185 -7.21 -12.23 17.52
C ALA A 185 -8.55 -11.70 17.04
N SER A 186 -8.80 -10.43 17.32
CA SER A 186 -9.91 -9.63 16.78
C SER A 186 -9.37 -8.27 16.32
N SER A 187 -10.25 -7.50 15.69
CA SER A 187 -10.06 -6.08 15.42
C SER A 187 -11.40 -5.35 15.52
N GLY A 188 -11.34 -4.10 15.94
CA GLY A 188 -12.45 -3.17 15.89
C GLY A 188 -11.89 -1.80 15.51
N SER A 189 -12.71 -0.92 14.95
CA SER A 189 -12.20 0.36 14.48
C SER A 189 -11.85 1.32 15.61
N ASP A 190 -12.34 1.07 16.84
CA ASP A 190 -12.27 1.98 17.98
C ASP A 190 -12.84 3.35 17.57
N ALA A 191 -13.99 3.31 16.90
CA ALA A 191 -14.49 4.43 16.10
C ALA A 191 -15.07 5.55 16.98
N HIS A 192 -14.41 6.71 16.93
CA HIS A 192 -14.79 7.93 17.62
C HIS A 192 -15.31 9.03 16.66
N THR A 193 -15.21 8.79 15.34
CA THR A 193 -15.66 9.69 14.26
C THR A 193 -16.26 8.88 13.12
N GLU A 194 -17.09 9.48 12.27
CA GLU A 194 -17.80 8.77 11.18
C GLU A 194 -16.82 8.00 10.27
N GLY A 195 -15.77 8.66 9.76
CA GLY A 195 -14.82 8.03 8.82
C GLY A 195 -14.08 6.80 9.36
N MET A 196 -13.95 6.68 10.69
CA MET A 196 -13.32 5.51 11.35
C MET A 196 -14.21 4.27 11.32
N ALA A 197 -15.54 4.43 11.42
CA ALA A 197 -16.47 3.32 11.60
C ALA A 197 -16.35 2.28 10.47
N GLY A 198 -16.21 0.99 10.82
CA GLY A 198 -16.06 -0.13 9.88
C GLY A 198 -14.71 -0.22 9.14
N ALA A 199 -13.67 0.51 9.56
CA ALA A 199 -12.33 0.42 8.98
C ALA A 199 -11.59 -0.90 9.30
N TYR A 200 -11.79 -1.46 10.51
CA TYR A 200 -11.10 -2.65 11.02
C TYR A 200 -12.05 -3.80 11.41
N PRO A 201 -12.84 -4.36 10.47
CA PRO A 201 -13.80 -5.41 10.78
C PRO A 201 -13.13 -6.71 11.27
N THR A 202 -13.79 -7.37 12.23
CA THR A 202 -13.51 -8.77 12.54
C THR A 202 -14.32 -9.68 11.62
N GLN A 203 -13.66 -10.70 11.09
CA GLN A 203 -14.26 -11.82 10.36
C GLN A 203 -14.65 -12.94 11.34
N PHE A 204 -15.89 -13.39 11.25
CA PHE A 204 -16.44 -14.59 11.88
C PHE A 204 -16.59 -15.70 10.85
N ASP A 205 -16.23 -16.95 11.21
CA ASP A 205 -16.27 -18.09 10.28
C ASP A 205 -17.70 -18.58 9.95
N HIS A 206 -18.66 -18.25 10.82
CA HIS A 206 -20.07 -18.58 10.67
C HIS A 206 -20.92 -17.29 10.78
N PRO A 207 -22.13 -17.26 10.19
CA PRO A 207 -23.11 -16.23 10.48
C PRO A 207 -23.43 -16.20 11.98
N VAL A 208 -23.53 -15.01 12.55
CA VAL A 208 -23.93 -14.75 13.93
C VAL A 208 -25.19 -13.89 13.94
N VAL A 209 -26.15 -14.18 14.82
CA VAL A 209 -27.43 -13.44 14.90
C VAL A 209 -27.78 -12.99 16.33
N THR A 210 -27.15 -13.58 17.34
CA THR A 210 -27.27 -13.21 18.75
C THR A 210 -25.92 -12.88 19.38
N MET A 211 -25.95 -12.22 20.52
CA MET A 211 -24.76 -12.01 21.35
C MET A 211 -24.09 -13.34 21.76
N GLN A 212 -24.88 -14.38 22.04
CA GLN A 212 -24.36 -15.69 22.43
C GLN A 212 -23.59 -16.38 21.28
N ASP A 213 -23.97 -16.14 20.03
CA ASP A 213 -23.22 -16.65 18.87
C ASP A 213 -21.83 -16.00 18.80
N ILE A 214 -21.74 -14.69 18.99
CA ILE A 214 -20.48 -13.93 18.99
C ILE A 214 -19.55 -14.41 20.10
N VAL A 215 -20.05 -14.49 21.32
CA VAL A 215 -19.32 -15.04 22.48
C VAL A 215 -18.83 -16.47 22.17
N THR A 216 -19.66 -17.29 21.54
CA THR A 216 -19.31 -18.67 21.16
C THR A 216 -18.22 -18.72 20.09
N GLU A 217 -18.25 -17.84 19.09
CA GLU A 217 -17.22 -17.79 18.04
C GLU A 217 -15.88 -17.28 18.59
N ILE A 218 -15.89 -16.25 19.45
CA ILE A 218 -14.69 -15.73 20.12
C ILE A 218 -14.06 -16.84 20.97
N LYS A 219 -14.82 -17.45 21.89
CA LYS A 219 -14.35 -18.52 22.79
C LYS A 219 -13.88 -19.80 22.08
N LYS A 220 -14.28 -20.01 20.82
CA LYS A 220 -13.83 -21.14 19.98
C LYS A 220 -12.73 -20.76 18.97
N SER A 221 -12.16 -19.55 19.06
CA SER A 221 -11.17 -19.02 18.13
C SER A 221 -11.62 -19.01 16.66
N ARG A 222 -12.93 -18.83 16.43
CA ARG A 222 -13.58 -18.81 15.10
C ARG A 222 -13.83 -17.39 14.57
N CYS A 223 -13.20 -16.41 15.21
CA CYS A 223 -13.05 -15.05 14.71
C CYS A 223 -11.58 -14.72 14.39
N ARG A 224 -11.35 -13.73 13.54
CA ARG A 224 -10.02 -13.18 13.19
C ARG A 224 -10.14 -11.77 12.60
N PRO A 225 -9.10 -10.92 12.66
CA PRO A 225 -9.12 -9.63 11.97
C PRO A 225 -9.28 -9.82 10.46
N PHE A 226 -10.05 -8.96 9.78
CA PHE A 226 -10.22 -9.03 8.32
C PHE A 226 -9.17 -8.18 7.58
N PHE A 227 -8.14 -8.85 7.07
CA PHE A 227 -7.08 -8.23 6.26
C PHE A 227 -6.59 -9.18 5.16
N LYS A 228 -5.79 -8.64 4.25
CA LYS A 228 -5.03 -9.38 3.26
C LYS A 228 -3.55 -9.16 3.49
N GLU A 229 -2.80 -10.24 3.52
CA GLU A 229 -1.35 -10.22 3.56
C GLU A 229 -0.82 -10.91 2.29
N ILE A 230 -0.08 -10.15 1.48
CA ILE A 230 0.41 -10.61 0.18
C ILE A 230 1.93 -10.50 0.18
N PRO A 231 2.66 -11.60 0.44
CA PRO A 231 4.11 -11.62 0.32
C PRO A 231 4.54 -11.59 -1.16
N LYS A 232 5.44 -10.67 -1.49
CA LYS A 232 6.09 -10.54 -2.80
C LYS A 232 7.59 -10.75 -2.61
N SER A 233 8.05 -11.95 -2.94
CA SER A 233 9.46 -12.34 -2.77
C SER A 233 10.33 -11.85 -3.92
N GLY A 234 11.26 -10.95 -3.63
CA GLY A 234 12.44 -10.70 -4.46
C GLY A 234 13.66 -11.50 -3.96
N THR A 235 14.74 -11.53 -4.73
CA THR A 235 15.91 -12.39 -4.44
C THR A 235 16.60 -12.11 -3.09
N ASN A 236 16.55 -10.87 -2.58
CA ASN A 236 17.17 -10.50 -1.29
C ASN A 236 16.27 -9.54 -0.46
N ILE A 237 15.02 -9.32 -0.89
CA ILE A 237 14.07 -8.43 -0.23
C ILE A 237 12.72 -9.14 -0.27
N ILE A 238 12.11 -9.33 0.89
CA ILE A 238 10.73 -9.80 1.01
C ILE A 238 9.88 -8.55 1.23
N VAL A 239 8.95 -8.29 0.31
CA VAL A 239 8.01 -7.18 0.41
C VAL A 239 6.64 -7.74 0.75
N THR A 240 6.18 -7.56 1.98
CA THR A 240 4.83 -7.98 2.38
C THR A 240 3.90 -6.78 2.31
N GLU A 241 2.82 -6.91 1.55
CA GLU A 241 1.75 -5.93 1.48
C GLU A 241 0.60 -6.36 2.39
N ILE A 242 0.31 -5.55 3.41
CA ILE A 242 -0.85 -5.71 4.28
C ILE A 242 -1.91 -4.70 3.83
N THR A 243 -3.13 -5.16 3.60
CA THR A 243 -4.30 -4.32 3.30
C THR A 243 -5.44 -4.67 4.24
N ILE A 244 -5.93 -3.70 4.99
CA ILE A 244 -6.96 -3.91 6.03
C ILE A 244 -8.27 -3.24 5.59
N GLY A 245 -9.41 -3.83 5.96
CA GLY A 245 -10.74 -3.32 5.63
C GLY A 245 -11.38 -3.86 4.33
N THR A 246 -12.63 -3.46 4.11
CA THR A 246 -13.55 -3.93 3.05
C THR A 246 -13.49 -3.08 1.78
N LYS A 247 -14.38 -3.37 0.82
CA LYS A 247 -14.36 -2.86 -0.56
C LYS A 247 -15.58 -2.00 -0.90
N GLY A 248 -16.24 -1.45 0.14
CA GLY A 248 -17.47 -0.70 0.02
C GLY A 248 -17.32 0.67 -0.64
N ASP A 249 -18.42 1.44 -0.58
CA ASP A 249 -18.61 2.65 -1.39
C ASP A 249 -17.52 3.70 -1.18
N ASP A 250 -17.06 3.85 0.07
CA ASP A 250 -15.87 4.59 0.47
C ASP A 250 -14.66 3.66 0.65
N GLU A 251 -14.05 3.20 -0.46
CA GLU A 251 -12.87 2.30 -0.40
C GLU A 251 -11.63 3.04 0.17
N ALA A 252 -11.59 3.21 1.49
CA ALA A 252 -10.54 3.80 2.31
C ALA A 252 -9.79 2.69 3.08
N ARG A 253 -9.10 1.82 2.32
CA ARG A 253 -8.32 0.70 2.87
C ARG A 253 -6.94 1.17 3.32
N ASN A 254 -6.60 0.95 4.59
CA ASN A 254 -5.23 1.12 5.06
C ASN A 254 -4.31 0.08 4.42
N ARG A 255 -3.29 0.54 3.69
CA ARG A 255 -2.27 -0.31 3.05
C ARG A 255 -0.90 -0.02 3.67
N ILE A 256 -0.24 -1.08 4.15
CA ILE A 256 1.08 -1.02 4.76
C ILE A 256 2.02 -1.90 3.95
N ILE A 257 3.21 -1.40 3.64
CA ILE A 257 4.26 -2.15 2.94
C ILE A 257 5.40 -2.42 3.91
N LEU A 258 5.77 -3.68 4.05
CA LEU A 258 6.84 -4.15 4.91
C LEU A 258 7.99 -4.63 4.02
N LYS A 259 9.18 -4.08 4.21
CA LYS A 259 10.39 -4.46 3.47
C LYS A 259 11.36 -5.12 4.45
N ASN A 260 11.41 -6.45 4.45
CA ASN A 260 12.44 -7.22 5.16
C ASN A 260 13.63 -7.46 4.21
N ILE A 261 14.82 -7.04 4.63
CA ILE A 261 16.01 -7.02 3.77
C ILE A 261 17.11 -7.84 4.42
N THR A 262 17.58 -8.89 3.73
CA THR A 262 18.60 -9.79 4.31
C THR A 262 20.03 -9.27 4.09
N ASP A 263 20.29 -8.73 2.90
CA ASP A 263 21.60 -8.23 2.44
C ASP A 263 21.96 -6.86 3.04
N ASP A 264 23.14 -6.75 3.67
CA ASP A 264 23.59 -5.52 4.36
C ASP A 264 23.71 -4.31 3.42
N LYS A 265 24.17 -4.52 2.19
CA LYS A 265 24.36 -3.44 1.22
C LYS A 265 23.02 -2.90 0.74
N LYS A 266 22.04 -3.78 0.53
CA LYS A 266 20.65 -3.40 0.24
C LYS A 266 19.96 -2.78 1.45
N TRP A 267 20.27 -3.20 2.67
CA TRP A 267 19.76 -2.56 3.90
C TRP A 267 20.19 -1.09 3.96
N LEU A 268 21.48 -0.80 3.78
CA LEU A 268 22.00 0.58 3.76
C LEU A 268 21.36 1.43 2.66
N ALA A 269 21.19 0.88 1.45
CA ALA A 269 20.54 1.58 0.34
C ALA A 269 19.05 1.88 0.63
N ALA A 270 18.33 0.92 1.21
CA ALA A 270 16.92 1.10 1.57
C ALA A 270 16.75 2.08 2.74
N LYS A 271 17.64 2.06 3.74
CA LYS A 271 17.65 3.05 4.83
C LYS A 271 17.85 4.46 4.29
N SER A 272 18.83 4.65 3.39
CA SER A 272 19.03 5.93 2.70
C SER A 272 17.80 6.35 1.87
N SER A 273 17.09 5.41 1.23
CA SER A 273 15.82 5.69 0.55
C SER A 273 14.73 6.12 1.53
N SER A 274 14.64 5.51 2.72
CA SER A 274 13.69 5.89 3.76
C SER A 274 13.99 7.28 4.32
N ASP A 275 15.26 7.63 4.53
CA ASP A 275 15.66 8.96 4.98
C ASP A 275 15.27 10.05 3.96
N ILE A 276 15.43 9.76 2.66
CA ILE A 276 14.97 10.64 1.56
C ILE A 276 13.44 10.75 1.57
N ASN A 277 12.70 9.64 1.65
CA ASN A 277 11.24 9.67 1.73
C ASN A 277 10.73 10.50 2.92
N ALA A 278 11.28 10.28 4.11
CA ALA A 278 10.89 10.99 5.33
C ALA A 278 11.22 12.50 5.25
N PHE A 279 12.33 12.87 4.60
CA PHE A 279 12.62 14.28 4.28
C PHE A 279 11.59 14.85 3.31
N LEU A 280 11.28 14.17 2.22
CA LEU A 280 10.35 14.65 1.19
C LEU A 280 8.93 14.77 1.73
N CYS A 281 8.44 13.81 2.53
CA CYS A 281 7.13 13.88 3.19
C CYS A 281 6.97 15.19 3.97
N LYS A 282 7.94 15.47 4.86
CA LYS A 282 7.99 16.71 5.67
C LYS A 282 8.17 17.99 4.85
N ASN A 283 8.56 17.90 3.58
CA ASN A 283 8.80 19.02 2.68
C ASN A 283 7.74 19.10 1.55
N GLY A 284 6.53 18.61 1.79
CA GLY A 284 5.39 18.76 0.86
C GLY A 284 5.27 17.65 -0.18
N PHE A 285 5.78 16.45 0.12
CA PHE A 285 5.47 15.20 -0.61
C PHE A 285 4.75 14.16 0.26
N GLY A 286 4.18 14.55 1.41
CA GLY A 286 3.41 13.63 2.26
C GLY A 286 1.97 13.45 1.76
N GLU A 287 1.37 14.53 1.26
CA GLU A 287 -0.05 14.64 0.88
C GLU A 287 -0.20 15.52 -0.38
N GLY A 288 -1.43 15.64 -0.90
CA GLY A 288 -1.73 16.47 -2.08
C GLY A 288 -1.44 15.78 -3.42
N GLU A 289 -1.12 16.53 -4.46
CA GLU A 289 -0.92 15.99 -5.82
C GLU A 289 0.44 15.28 -6.00
N TYR A 290 1.48 15.67 -5.26
CA TYR A 290 2.84 15.12 -5.40
C TYR A 290 3.23 14.38 -4.13
N ARG A 291 3.56 13.09 -4.23
CA ARG A 291 3.78 12.23 -3.06
C ARG A 291 5.03 11.36 -3.12
N VAL A 292 5.39 10.80 -1.96
CA VAL A 292 6.24 9.62 -1.78
C VAL A 292 5.62 8.72 -0.69
N PRO A 293 6.00 7.44 -0.57
CA PRO A 293 5.61 6.61 0.58
C PRO A 293 6.15 7.17 1.88
N ASP A 294 5.26 7.46 2.83
CA ASP A 294 5.63 7.88 4.17
C ASP A 294 6.21 6.71 4.99
N ILE A 295 7.23 7.01 5.80
CA ILE A 295 7.99 6.01 6.55
C ILE A 295 7.45 5.92 7.97
N ILE A 296 6.67 4.88 8.22
CA ILE A 296 6.02 4.58 9.49
C ILE A 296 7.05 4.15 10.54
N TYR A 297 7.96 3.25 10.17
CA TYR A 297 8.89 2.63 11.13
C TYR A 297 10.13 2.03 10.44
N VAL A 298 11.28 2.13 11.10
CA VAL A 298 12.54 1.51 10.67
C VAL A 298 13.14 0.77 11.87
N ASN A 299 13.58 -0.48 11.66
CA ASN A 299 14.20 -1.31 12.69
C ASN A 299 15.51 -1.92 12.16
N ASP A 300 16.65 -1.38 12.63
CA ASP A 300 17.99 -1.86 12.24
C ASP A 300 18.29 -3.29 12.69
N LYS A 301 17.76 -3.74 13.83
CA LYS A 301 17.99 -5.10 14.36
C LYS A 301 17.30 -6.17 13.51
N GLU A 302 16.12 -5.84 12.97
CA GLU A 302 15.31 -6.75 12.15
C GLU A 302 15.46 -6.50 10.64
N LYS A 303 16.25 -5.49 10.26
CA LYS A 303 16.39 -4.98 8.87
C LYS A 303 15.02 -4.83 8.19
N LEU A 304 14.11 -4.15 8.90
CA LEU A 304 12.72 -3.95 8.52
C LEU A 304 12.46 -2.45 8.32
N ILE A 305 11.84 -2.11 7.19
CA ILE A 305 11.20 -0.81 6.94
C ILE A 305 9.70 -1.05 6.78
N ILE A 306 8.89 -0.20 7.40
CA ILE A 306 7.43 -0.15 7.25
C ILE A 306 7.07 1.22 6.65
N GLU A 307 6.33 1.23 5.55
CA GLU A 307 5.92 2.45 4.83
C GLU A 307 4.47 2.40 4.36
N THR A 308 3.88 3.56 4.05
CA THR A 308 2.50 3.65 3.56
C THR A 308 2.37 3.17 2.12
N GLY A 309 1.43 2.24 1.89
CA GLY A 309 1.19 1.65 0.58
C GLY A 309 0.39 2.58 -0.32
N GLN A 310 1.01 3.04 -1.41
CA GLN A 310 0.36 3.95 -2.36
C GLN A 310 -0.75 3.24 -3.15
N ARG A 311 -1.94 3.86 -3.24
CA ARG A 311 -3.10 3.35 -3.99
C ARG A 311 -3.08 3.85 -5.43
N GLY A 312 -2.62 3.03 -6.35
CA GLY A 312 -2.60 3.38 -7.77
C GLY A 312 -2.03 2.27 -8.64
N LYS A 313 -1.80 2.60 -9.92
CA LYS A 313 -1.02 1.79 -10.86
C LYS A 313 0.24 2.56 -11.25
N ASN A 314 1.28 1.85 -11.67
CA ASN A 314 2.45 2.54 -12.21
C ASN A 314 2.13 3.17 -13.57
N LEU A 315 2.90 4.20 -13.95
CA LEU A 315 2.69 4.98 -15.17
C LEU A 315 2.80 4.11 -16.44
N PHE A 316 3.63 3.07 -16.42
CA PHE A 316 3.75 2.12 -17.54
C PHE A 316 2.44 1.36 -17.79
N ASP A 317 1.85 0.77 -16.75
CA ASP A 317 0.59 0.03 -16.84
C ASP A 317 -0.61 0.94 -17.15
N LEU A 318 -0.52 2.24 -16.86
CA LEU A 318 -1.60 3.19 -17.16
C LEU A 318 -1.55 3.68 -18.62
N LEU A 319 -0.40 4.10 -19.13
CA LEU A 319 -0.28 4.66 -20.48
C LEU A 319 -0.65 3.67 -21.59
N THR A 320 -0.63 2.37 -21.29
CA THR A 320 -1.09 1.28 -22.18
C THR A 320 -2.61 1.07 -22.19
N HIS A 321 -3.37 1.73 -21.30
CA HIS A 321 -4.81 1.49 -21.10
C HIS A 321 -5.69 2.75 -21.08
N VAL A 322 -5.12 3.97 -21.00
CA VAL A 322 -5.89 5.23 -20.91
C VAL A 322 -5.95 6.00 -22.23
N ASP A 323 -6.88 6.97 -22.32
CA ASP A 323 -6.91 7.91 -23.44
C ASP A 323 -5.61 8.74 -23.55
N LYS A 324 -5.27 9.13 -24.77
CA LYS A 324 -4.05 9.91 -25.11
C LYS A 324 -3.97 11.23 -24.34
N THR A 325 -5.09 11.91 -24.12
CA THR A 325 -5.14 13.18 -23.39
C THR A 325 -4.83 12.97 -21.91
N ILE A 326 -5.43 11.93 -21.32
CA ILE A 326 -5.19 11.54 -19.92
C ILE A 326 -3.73 11.07 -19.75
N GLY A 327 -3.23 10.25 -20.68
CA GLY A 327 -1.85 9.77 -20.67
C GLY A 327 -0.82 10.89 -20.78
N LEU A 328 -1.06 11.88 -21.64
CA LEU A 328 -0.22 13.07 -21.73
C LEU A 328 -0.22 13.88 -20.42
N ASN A 329 -1.35 13.96 -19.72
CA ASN A 329 -1.41 14.62 -18.42
C ASN A 329 -0.63 13.84 -17.35
N TYR A 330 -0.72 12.51 -17.31
CA TYR A 330 0.10 11.69 -16.39
C TYR A 330 1.61 11.78 -16.69
N PHE A 331 1.98 11.88 -17.97
CA PHE A 331 3.36 12.12 -18.41
C PHE A 331 3.88 13.50 -17.99
N ARG A 332 3.02 14.52 -18.00
CA ARG A 332 3.32 15.86 -17.46
C ARG A 332 3.44 15.87 -15.93
N LEU A 333 2.55 15.17 -15.22
CA LEU A 333 2.63 15.04 -13.75
C LEU A 333 3.97 14.41 -13.30
N ALA A 334 4.50 13.44 -14.04
CA ALA A 334 5.85 12.92 -13.81
C ALA A 334 6.94 14.00 -14.00
N ALA A 335 6.86 14.82 -15.05
CA ALA A 335 7.79 15.94 -15.25
C ALA A 335 7.73 16.97 -14.11
N GLN A 336 6.51 17.31 -13.66
CA GLN A 336 6.27 18.26 -12.58
C GLN A 336 6.77 17.72 -11.23
N TRP A 337 6.50 16.44 -10.93
CA TRP A 337 7.01 15.77 -9.73
C TRP A 337 8.54 15.85 -9.69
N LEU A 338 9.21 15.52 -10.79
CA LEU A 338 10.68 15.50 -10.85
C LEU A 338 11.28 16.92 -10.72
N ALA A 339 10.66 17.92 -11.34
CA ALA A 339 11.07 19.32 -11.19
C ALA A 339 10.93 19.79 -9.73
N ARG A 340 9.78 19.54 -9.11
CA ARG A 340 9.52 19.87 -7.69
C ARG A 340 10.49 19.17 -6.75
N PHE A 341 10.88 17.94 -7.05
CA PHE A 341 11.90 17.19 -6.30
C PHE A 341 13.28 17.87 -6.41
N HIS A 342 13.74 18.16 -7.63
CA HIS A 342 15.01 18.86 -7.84
C HIS A 342 15.04 20.29 -7.30
N ASN A 343 13.89 20.97 -7.22
CA ASN A 343 13.75 22.29 -6.60
C ASN A 343 13.97 22.26 -5.08
N LYS A 344 13.84 21.09 -4.41
CA LYS A 344 14.28 20.93 -3.02
C LYS A 344 15.79 21.10 -2.84
N ASN A 345 16.57 21.12 -3.93
CA ASN A 345 17.98 21.53 -3.97
C ASN A 345 18.83 20.81 -2.90
N ILE A 346 18.55 19.53 -2.69
CA ILE A 346 19.23 18.71 -1.68
C ILE A 346 20.66 18.48 -2.16
N LYS A 347 21.65 18.99 -1.41
CA LYS A 347 23.09 18.88 -1.74
C LYS A 347 23.88 17.98 -0.78
N HIS A 348 23.21 17.33 0.17
CA HIS A 348 23.86 16.45 1.14
C HIS A 348 24.10 15.06 0.55
N GLY A 349 25.33 14.55 0.64
CA GLY A 349 25.73 13.25 0.09
C GLY A 349 27.19 13.22 -0.40
N ASP A 350 27.67 12.05 -0.79
CA ASP A 350 29.05 11.82 -1.24
C ASP A 350 29.20 12.02 -2.77
N ILE A 351 29.57 13.24 -3.17
CA ILE A 351 29.81 13.59 -4.58
C ILE A 351 31.03 12.83 -5.15
N GLU A 352 32.11 12.65 -4.38
CA GLU A 352 33.31 11.96 -4.87
C GLU A 352 33.07 10.45 -5.04
N GLY A 353 32.35 9.83 -4.10
CA GLY A 353 31.89 8.45 -4.21
C GLY A 353 30.94 8.26 -5.39
N ALA A 354 30.02 9.20 -5.63
CA ALA A 354 29.14 9.21 -6.80
C ALA A 354 29.95 9.24 -8.11
N ILE A 355 30.84 10.22 -8.28
CA ILE A 355 31.72 10.35 -9.47
C ILE A 355 32.57 9.09 -9.65
N LYS A 356 33.19 8.58 -8.57
CA LYS A 356 34.01 7.35 -8.59
C LYS A 356 33.21 6.09 -8.95
N LYS A 357 31.93 6.03 -8.60
CA LYS A 357 30.99 4.95 -8.98
C LYS A 357 30.61 5.05 -10.45
N GLU A 358 30.30 6.25 -10.95
CA GLU A 358 29.89 6.45 -12.35
C GLU A 358 31.04 6.29 -13.34
N ARG A 359 32.25 6.77 -13.03
CA ARG A 359 33.47 6.47 -13.82
C ARG A 359 33.64 4.97 -14.08
N LYS A 360 33.43 4.13 -13.05
CA LYS A 360 33.50 2.66 -13.16
C LYS A 360 32.37 2.04 -14.00
N ARG A 361 31.24 2.73 -14.22
CA ARG A 361 30.17 2.20 -15.09
C ARG A 361 30.60 2.16 -16.56
N PHE A 362 31.40 3.14 -17.03
CA PHE A 362 31.92 3.14 -18.41
C PHE A 362 32.79 1.90 -18.70
N ASP A 363 33.66 1.50 -17.76
CA ASP A 363 34.41 0.24 -17.87
C ASP A 363 33.48 -0.97 -18.02
N SER A 364 32.37 -0.98 -17.28
CA SER A 364 31.38 -2.05 -17.31
C SER A 364 30.64 -2.11 -18.65
N TYR A 365 30.34 -0.95 -19.26
CA TYR A 365 29.74 -0.87 -20.59
C TYR A 365 30.70 -1.45 -21.64
N HIS A 366 31.92 -0.92 -21.76
CA HIS A 366 32.93 -1.43 -22.68
C HIS A 366 33.18 -2.95 -22.49
N LYS A 367 33.29 -3.42 -21.24
CA LYS A 367 33.40 -4.86 -20.90
C LYS A 367 32.21 -5.70 -21.36
N SER A 368 30.99 -5.15 -21.35
CA SER A 368 29.79 -5.86 -21.80
C SER A 368 29.82 -6.10 -23.32
N PHE A 369 30.16 -5.08 -24.12
CA PHE A 369 30.25 -5.21 -25.59
C PHE A 369 31.43 -6.09 -26.02
N THR A 370 32.60 -5.91 -25.40
CA THR A 370 33.82 -6.69 -25.73
C THR A 370 33.68 -8.17 -25.36
N LYS A 371 33.24 -8.50 -24.14
CA LYS A 371 33.12 -9.90 -23.67
C LYS A 371 32.12 -10.70 -24.51
N THR A 372 31.08 -10.05 -25.05
CA THR A 372 30.07 -10.69 -25.90
C THR A 372 30.36 -10.63 -27.39
N LYS A 373 31.52 -10.08 -27.79
CA LYS A 373 31.90 -9.84 -29.20
C LYS A 373 30.79 -9.13 -29.99
N SER A 374 30.17 -8.13 -29.39
CA SER A 374 29.02 -7.43 -29.95
C SER A 374 29.34 -6.80 -31.31
N PRO A 375 28.49 -6.97 -32.35
CA PRO A 375 28.74 -6.38 -33.67
C PRO A 375 28.74 -4.84 -33.65
N TYR A 376 28.16 -4.23 -32.61
CA TYR A 376 28.08 -2.79 -32.42
C TYR A 376 29.33 -2.18 -31.75
N LEU A 377 30.29 -2.99 -31.29
CA LEU A 377 31.46 -2.53 -30.52
C LEU A 377 32.19 -1.36 -31.19
N LYS A 378 32.56 -1.51 -32.48
CA LYS A 378 33.27 -0.46 -33.26
C LYS A 378 32.51 0.85 -33.37
N GLN A 379 31.17 0.82 -33.29
CA GLN A 379 30.32 2.01 -33.40
C GLN A 379 30.09 2.66 -32.04
N ILE A 380 30.06 1.87 -30.96
CA ILE A 380 29.72 2.36 -29.62
C ILE A 380 30.92 2.82 -28.81
N ASP A 381 32.13 2.28 -29.05
CA ASP A 381 33.34 2.69 -28.31
C ASP A 381 33.65 4.20 -28.44
N PRO A 382 33.55 4.84 -29.62
CA PRO A 382 33.67 6.30 -29.73
C PRO A 382 32.63 7.05 -28.90
N VAL A 383 31.39 6.55 -28.84
CA VAL A 383 30.30 7.14 -28.05
C VAL A 383 30.54 7.01 -26.55
N ILE A 384 31.00 5.83 -26.09
CA ILE A 384 31.39 5.59 -24.69
C ILE A 384 32.48 6.58 -24.26
N ASN A 385 33.49 6.80 -25.11
CA ASN A 385 34.55 7.77 -24.84
C ASN A 385 34.02 9.21 -24.84
N PHE A 386 33.27 9.62 -25.86
CA PHE A 386 32.68 10.97 -25.96
C PHE A 386 31.82 11.32 -24.74
N VAL A 387 30.94 10.42 -24.31
CA VAL A 387 30.06 10.66 -23.16
C VAL A 387 30.85 10.70 -21.85
N ARG A 388 31.87 9.85 -21.68
CA ARG A 388 32.78 9.89 -20.52
C ARG A 388 33.51 11.23 -20.45
N ASP A 389 34.11 11.66 -21.55
CA ASP A 389 34.91 12.88 -21.59
C ASP A 389 34.04 14.13 -21.35
N LYS A 390 32.78 14.12 -21.82
CA LYS A 390 31.77 15.14 -21.49
C LYS A 390 31.30 15.11 -20.03
N GLU A 391 31.15 13.94 -19.42
CA GLU A 391 30.91 13.85 -17.96
C GLU A 391 32.10 14.41 -17.16
N GLU A 392 33.35 14.19 -17.58
CA GLU A 392 34.53 14.79 -16.93
C GLU A 392 34.53 16.32 -17.02
N GLU A 393 34.10 16.92 -18.14
CA GLU A 393 33.90 18.37 -18.23
C GLU A 393 32.85 18.90 -17.23
N ILE A 394 31.74 18.15 -17.06
CA ILE A 394 30.69 18.45 -16.08
C ILE A 394 31.26 18.32 -14.65
N TYR A 395 32.04 17.27 -14.38
CA TYR A 395 32.73 17.09 -13.09
C TYR A 395 33.75 18.19 -12.81
N ALA A 396 34.39 18.79 -13.81
CA ALA A 396 35.31 19.90 -13.61
C ALA A 396 34.57 21.22 -13.33
N LYS A 397 33.46 21.49 -14.05
CA LYS A 397 32.85 22.83 -14.11
C LYS A 397 31.59 23.00 -13.26
N LEU A 398 30.83 21.95 -13.00
CA LEU A 398 29.43 22.04 -12.56
C LEU A 398 29.11 21.38 -11.20
N ARG A 399 30.10 20.92 -10.43
CA ARG A 399 29.86 20.27 -9.11
C ARG A 399 28.96 21.08 -8.18
N GLY A 400 29.10 22.41 -8.16
CA GLY A 400 28.28 23.30 -7.33
C GLY A 400 26.80 23.34 -7.70
N SER A 401 26.43 22.91 -8.92
CA SER A 401 25.03 22.81 -9.39
C SER A 401 24.43 21.41 -9.22
N PHE A 402 25.16 20.47 -8.61
CA PHE A 402 24.64 19.12 -8.39
C PHE A 402 23.54 19.15 -7.32
N VAL A 403 22.51 18.34 -7.54
CA VAL A 403 21.38 18.13 -6.64
C VAL A 403 21.12 16.63 -6.52
N LEU A 404 20.40 16.22 -5.49
CA LEU A 404 19.95 14.84 -5.35
C LEU A 404 19.01 14.50 -6.52
N ASN A 405 19.42 13.53 -7.32
CA ASN A 405 18.64 12.84 -8.32
C ASN A 405 18.14 11.53 -7.71
N HIS A 406 16.99 11.04 -8.16
CA HIS A 406 16.42 9.73 -7.84
C HIS A 406 17.32 8.59 -8.37
N GLY A 407 18.02 8.79 -9.49
CA GLY A 407 19.04 7.87 -10.00
C GLY A 407 18.50 6.63 -10.72
N ASP A 408 17.18 6.44 -10.72
CA ASP A 408 16.45 5.35 -11.40
C ASP A 408 14.98 5.79 -11.70
N TYR A 409 14.85 7.03 -12.18
CA TYR A 409 13.54 7.64 -12.45
C TYR A 409 12.95 7.12 -13.77
N HIS A 410 11.96 6.23 -13.68
CA HIS A 410 11.34 5.61 -14.86
C HIS A 410 9.86 5.28 -14.64
N PRO A 411 9.03 5.07 -15.69
CA PRO A 411 7.58 4.88 -15.58
C PRO A 411 7.09 3.82 -14.58
N LYS A 412 7.87 2.76 -14.31
CA LYS A 412 7.48 1.71 -13.35
C LYS A 412 7.67 2.09 -11.87
N ASN A 413 8.44 3.16 -11.59
CA ASN A 413 8.68 3.71 -10.24
C ASN A 413 7.78 4.92 -9.93
N ILE A 414 6.91 5.29 -10.87
CA ILE A 414 5.95 6.40 -10.74
C ILE A 414 4.56 5.79 -10.66
N ILE A 415 3.88 5.95 -9.53
CA ILE A 415 2.50 5.53 -9.29
C ILE A 415 1.59 6.72 -9.53
N ILE A 416 0.57 6.56 -10.38
CA ILE A 416 -0.55 7.50 -10.45
C ILE A 416 -1.74 6.85 -9.72
N GLY A 417 -2.34 7.61 -8.82
CA GLY A 417 -3.40 7.17 -7.93
C GLY A 417 -4.43 8.26 -7.70
N GLN A 418 -5.46 7.94 -6.94
CA GLN A 418 -6.44 8.91 -6.44
C GLN A 418 -6.98 8.41 -5.09
N ASP A 419 -7.20 9.31 -4.14
CA ASP A 419 -7.64 8.92 -2.79
C ASP A 419 -9.05 8.35 -2.81
N ARG A 420 -9.94 8.97 -3.59
CA ARG A 420 -11.33 8.57 -3.79
C ARG A 420 -11.54 8.05 -5.21
N GLN A 421 -12.04 6.83 -5.36
CA GLN A 421 -12.11 6.14 -6.65
C GLN A 421 -13.02 6.82 -7.69
N GLN A 422 -14.02 7.55 -7.22
CA GLN A 422 -15.03 8.22 -8.05
C GLN A 422 -14.74 9.73 -8.23
N ASP A 423 -13.71 10.28 -7.57
CA ASP A 423 -13.40 11.71 -7.56
C ASP A 423 -11.98 11.98 -8.06
N ILE A 424 -11.91 12.38 -9.34
CA ILE A 424 -10.67 12.66 -10.06
C ILE A 424 -9.93 13.90 -9.52
N THR A 425 -10.56 14.75 -8.70
CA THR A 425 -9.89 15.90 -8.08
C THR A 425 -8.91 15.47 -6.99
N THR A 426 -9.01 14.21 -6.53
CA THR A 426 -8.07 13.58 -5.57
C THR A 426 -6.90 12.85 -6.24
N LEU A 427 -6.65 13.09 -7.53
CA LEU A 427 -5.53 12.53 -8.28
C LEU A 427 -4.18 12.90 -7.65
N PHE A 428 -3.25 11.94 -7.62
CA PHE A 428 -1.87 12.18 -7.20
C PHE A 428 -0.86 11.38 -8.04
N VAL A 429 0.37 11.89 -8.09
CA VAL A 429 1.58 11.22 -8.57
C VAL A 429 2.53 10.95 -7.40
N SER A 430 2.84 9.69 -7.16
CA SER A 430 3.70 9.22 -6.07
C SER A 430 4.89 8.44 -6.62
N VAL A 431 6.09 8.65 -6.06
CA VAL A 431 7.33 8.07 -6.60
C VAL A 431 8.02 7.21 -5.54
N ILE A 432 8.56 6.08 -5.99
CA ILE A 432 9.08 5.01 -5.13
C ILE A 432 10.50 4.57 -5.53
N ASP A 433 11.22 3.99 -4.57
CA ASP A 433 12.56 3.40 -4.72
C ASP A 433 13.71 4.38 -5.04
N PHE A 434 14.06 5.20 -4.05
CA PHE A 434 15.27 6.05 -4.08
C PHE A 434 16.55 5.27 -3.76
N GLY A 435 16.57 3.93 -3.85
CA GLY A 435 17.74 3.10 -3.53
C GLY A 435 18.96 3.33 -4.44
N ASN A 436 18.77 4.06 -5.55
CA ASN A 436 19.82 4.46 -6.49
C ASN A 436 20.15 5.97 -6.45
N ALA A 437 19.61 6.74 -5.50
CA ALA A 437 19.75 8.19 -5.45
C ALA A 437 21.22 8.66 -5.45
N ILE A 438 21.48 9.80 -6.10
CA ILE A 438 22.83 10.27 -6.43
C ILE A 438 22.88 11.80 -6.55
N LEU A 439 23.96 12.43 -6.06
CA LEU A 439 24.21 13.86 -6.31
C LEU A 439 24.80 14.05 -7.71
N PHE A 440 24.05 14.71 -8.60
CA PHE A 440 24.40 14.86 -10.02
C PHE A 440 23.67 16.09 -10.64
N PRO A 441 23.93 16.50 -11.90
CA PRO A 441 23.11 17.53 -12.56
C PRO A 441 21.65 17.07 -12.73
N ARG A 442 20.69 17.98 -12.50
CA ARG A 442 19.23 17.74 -12.65
C ARG A 442 18.79 17.21 -14.03
N SER A 443 19.61 17.38 -15.05
CA SER A 443 19.43 16.88 -16.42
C SER A 443 19.61 15.36 -16.53
N PHE A 444 20.20 14.71 -15.52
CA PHE A 444 20.45 13.28 -15.50
C PHE A 444 19.17 12.46 -15.41
N ASP A 445 18.35 12.65 -14.37
CA ASP A 445 17.08 11.92 -14.25
C ASP A 445 16.15 12.23 -15.44
N VAL A 446 16.18 13.45 -15.99
CA VAL A 446 15.38 13.83 -17.17
C VAL A 446 15.84 13.05 -18.41
N GLY A 447 17.15 12.98 -18.68
CA GLY A 447 17.69 12.20 -19.80
C GLY A 447 17.50 10.69 -19.61
N TYR A 448 17.67 10.18 -18.38
CA TYR A 448 17.40 8.79 -18.06
C TYR A 448 15.93 8.43 -18.21
N PHE A 449 15.01 9.27 -17.73
CA PHE A 449 13.58 9.05 -17.86
C PHE A 449 13.15 8.95 -19.32
N LEU A 450 13.57 9.90 -20.17
CA LEU A 450 13.23 9.90 -21.60
C LEU A 450 13.73 8.63 -22.31
N SER A 451 14.97 8.23 -22.08
CA SER A 451 15.54 6.99 -22.65
C SER A 451 14.89 5.72 -22.11
N GLN A 452 14.57 5.67 -20.81
CA GLN A 452 13.84 4.55 -20.20
C GLN A 452 12.41 4.48 -20.72
N PHE A 453 11.75 5.63 -20.92
CA PHE A 453 10.42 5.72 -21.50
C PHE A 453 10.43 5.16 -22.93
N GLU A 454 11.32 5.64 -23.81
CA GLU A 454 11.44 5.13 -25.17
C GLU A 454 11.77 3.62 -25.25
N SER A 455 12.58 3.09 -24.33
CA SER A 455 12.90 1.65 -24.30
C SER A 455 11.74 0.82 -23.75
N GLN A 456 11.12 1.22 -22.64
CA GLN A 456 10.00 0.49 -22.05
C GLN A 456 8.79 0.47 -22.99
N PHE A 457 8.53 1.58 -23.70
CA PHE A 457 7.44 1.69 -24.68
C PHE A 457 7.85 1.34 -26.12
N TYR A 458 8.99 0.68 -26.36
CA TYR A 458 9.41 0.25 -27.71
C TYR A 458 8.35 -0.61 -28.43
N ALA A 459 7.58 -1.40 -27.68
CA ALA A 459 6.48 -2.22 -28.21
C ALA A 459 5.15 -1.46 -28.42
N TYR A 460 5.08 -0.18 -28.03
CA TYR A 460 3.88 0.65 -28.00
C TYR A 460 4.13 2.00 -28.72
N PRO A 461 4.45 1.99 -30.03
CA PRO A 461 4.90 3.18 -30.76
C PRO A 461 3.83 4.28 -30.88
N GLU A 462 2.56 3.97 -30.60
CA GLU A 462 1.47 4.94 -30.48
C GLU A 462 1.59 5.85 -29.25
N ILE A 463 2.21 5.39 -28.15
CA ILE A 463 2.40 6.18 -26.94
C ILE A 463 3.42 7.30 -27.18
N SER A 464 4.53 6.98 -27.84
CA SER A 464 5.57 7.95 -28.22
C SER A 464 5.10 9.03 -29.22
N LYS A 465 3.93 8.86 -29.86
CA LYS A 465 3.35 9.88 -30.77
C LYS A 465 2.69 11.03 -30.02
N TYR A 466 2.24 10.84 -28.78
CA TYR A 466 1.59 11.88 -27.99
C TYR A 466 2.41 12.25 -26.73
N CYS A 467 3.09 11.30 -26.09
CA CYS A 467 4.09 11.57 -25.06
C CYS A 467 5.44 11.96 -25.68
N ILE A 468 5.46 13.10 -26.38
CA ILE A 468 6.66 13.63 -27.05
C ILE A 468 7.64 14.26 -26.06
N GLU A 469 8.94 14.16 -26.32
CA GLU A 469 9.99 14.56 -25.38
C GLU A 469 9.93 16.04 -24.99
N SER A 470 9.61 16.92 -25.94
CA SER A 470 9.44 18.35 -25.68
C SER A 470 8.36 18.60 -24.63
N ALA A 471 7.24 17.86 -24.66
CA ALA A 471 6.19 18.01 -23.65
C ALA A 471 6.68 17.67 -22.23
N PHE A 472 7.62 16.74 -22.07
CA PHE A 472 8.25 16.46 -20.77
C PHE A 472 9.24 17.58 -20.39
N ILE A 473 10.18 17.90 -21.28
CA ILE A 473 11.27 18.86 -21.02
C ILE A 473 10.69 20.26 -20.76
N ASP A 474 9.71 20.70 -21.54
CA ASP A 474 9.10 22.03 -21.43
C ASP A 474 8.27 22.15 -20.14
N THR A 475 7.58 21.08 -19.75
CA THR A 475 6.86 21.00 -18.47
C THR A 475 7.84 21.02 -17.30
N TYR A 476 8.91 20.22 -17.36
CA TYR A 476 9.97 20.20 -16.35
C TYR A 476 10.64 21.57 -16.18
N ILE A 477 10.94 22.26 -17.29
CA ILE A 477 11.52 23.61 -17.29
C ILE A 477 10.54 24.62 -16.67
N LYS A 478 9.26 24.58 -17.05
CA LYS A 478 8.22 25.49 -16.53
C LYS A 478 8.04 25.36 -15.01
N GLU A 479 8.20 24.15 -14.48
CA GLU A 479 8.04 23.84 -13.05
C GLU A 479 9.37 23.96 -12.26
N SER A 480 10.50 24.26 -12.92
CA SER A 480 11.81 24.38 -12.27
C SER A 480 12.14 25.81 -11.88
N ASP A 481 12.55 26.02 -10.61
CA ASP A 481 12.94 27.35 -10.11
C ASP A 481 14.20 27.89 -10.80
N VAL A 482 15.13 26.99 -11.16
CA VAL A 482 16.42 27.33 -11.79
C VAL A 482 16.77 26.27 -12.84
N ILE A 483 17.10 26.72 -14.06
CA ILE A 483 17.53 25.88 -15.18
C ILE A 483 18.87 26.41 -15.71
N PRO A 484 19.92 25.57 -15.87
CA PRO A 484 21.17 26.01 -16.46
C PRO A 484 21.01 26.29 -17.97
N PRO A 485 21.72 27.26 -18.57
CA PRO A 485 21.52 27.64 -19.98
C PRO A 485 21.69 26.51 -20.99
N ASP A 486 22.56 25.54 -20.69
CA ASP A 486 22.87 24.37 -21.51
C ASP A 486 22.03 23.12 -21.14
N PHE A 487 20.98 23.27 -20.33
CA PHE A 487 20.18 22.17 -19.80
C PHE A 487 19.70 21.17 -20.85
N ARG A 488 19.15 21.64 -21.99
CA ARG A 488 18.69 20.74 -23.07
C ARG A 488 19.83 19.92 -23.67
N THR A 489 21.02 20.53 -23.82
CA THR A 489 22.23 19.85 -24.29
C THR A 489 22.69 18.78 -23.28
N GLN A 490 22.64 19.08 -21.99
CA GLN A 490 22.92 18.09 -20.95
C GLN A 490 21.89 16.95 -20.91
N VAL A 491 20.60 17.23 -21.12
CA VAL A 491 19.56 16.20 -21.23
C VAL A 491 19.87 15.26 -22.40
N SER A 492 20.22 15.79 -23.57
CA SER A 492 20.65 14.97 -24.72
C SER A 492 21.87 14.10 -24.42
N LEU A 493 22.89 14.65 -23.74
CA LEU A 493 24.04 13.87 -23.27
C LEU A 493 23.61 12.71 -22.35
N PHE A 494 22.74 12.99 -21.38
CA PHE A 494 22.29 11.98 -20.42
C PHE A 494 21.31 10.97 -21.03
N LYS A 495 20.59 11.29 -22.11
CA LYS A 495 19.88 10.30 -22.93
C LYS A 495 20.86 9.29 -23.55
N ILE A 496 21.93 9.75 -24.19
CA ILE A 496 22.95 8.85 -24.77
C ILE A 496 23.57 7.98 -23.66
N ARG A 497 23.90 8.59 -22.51
CA ARG A 497 24.42 7.89 -21.33
C ARG A 497 23.48 6.82 -20.77
N ALA A 498 22.18 7.08 -20.75
CA ALA A 498 21.15 6.13 -20.35
C ALA A 498 21.00 4.99 -21.38
N ASN A 499 21.03 5.32 -22.67
CA ASN A 499 20.99 4.35 -23.76
C ASN A 499 22.17 3.35 -23.69
N LEU A 500 23.39 3.80 -23.35
CA LEU A 500 24.54 2.92 -23.09
C LEU A 500 24.26 1.94 -21.94
N SER A 501 23.59 2.40 -20.88
CA SER A 501 23.20 1.56 -19.72
C SER A 501 22.15 0.52 -20.10
N ILE A 502 21.12 0.92 -20.87
CA ILE A 502 20.09 0.03 -21.41
C ILE A 502 20.72 -1.00 -22.35
N ALA A 503 21.66 -0.60 -23.21
CA ALA A 503 22.36 -1.50 -24.14
C ALA A 503 23.18 -2.57 -23.40
N ALA A 504 23.90 -2.19 -22.35
CA ALA A 504 24.62 -3.14 -21.49
C ALA A 504 23.66 -4.09 -20.74
N TYR A 505 22.49 -3.63 -20.33
CA TYR A 505 21.44 -4.49 -19.78
C TYR A 505 20.90 -5.49 -20.83
N LEU A 506 20.56 -5.02 -22.04
CA LEU A 506 20.11 -5.88 -23.14
C LEU A 506 21.14 -6.96 -23.47
N ILE A 507 22.43 -6.62 -23.52
CA ILE A 507 23.53 -7.59 -23.67
C ILE A 507 23.50 -8.63 -22.53
N LYS A 508 23.40 -8.18 -21.26
CA LYS A 508 23.38 -9.06 -20.08
C LYS A 508 22.21 -10.05 -20.08
N VAL A 509 21.05 -9.68 -20.63
CA VAL A 509 19.85 -10.54 -20.72
C VAL A 509 19.75 -11.30 -22.06
N GLY A 510 20.82 -11.37 -22.85
CA GLY A 510 20.86 -12.11 -24.12
C GLY A 510 20.17 -11.42 -25.30
N LYS A 511 19.68 -10.19 -25.14
CA LYS A 511 19.05 -9.35 -26.18
C LYS A 511 20.04 -8.44 -26.92
N GLY A 512 21.35 -8.59 -26.72
CA GLY A 512 22.40 -7.73 -27.29
C GLY A 512 22.52 -7.66 -28.83
N GLN A 513 21.63 -8.33 -29.58
CA GLN A 513 21.51 -8.26 -31.04
C GLN A 513 20.05 -8.08 -31.52
N SER A 514 19.12 -7.74 -30.62
CA SER A 514 17.70 -7.58 -30.96
C SER A 514 17.43 -6.36 -31.86
N PRO A 515 16.25 -6.27 -32.51
CA PRO A 515 15.81 -5.06 -33.21
C PRO A 515 15.76 -3.82 -32.29
N GLU A 516 15.36 -4.01 -31.03
CA GLU A 516 15.39 -3.00 -29.97
C GLU A 516 16.82 -2.48 -29.74
N MET A 517 17.81 -3.38 -29.62
CA MET A 517 19.22 -3.02 -29.51
C MET A 517 19.71 -2.25 -30.74
N LYS A 518 19.33 -2.66 -31.96
CA LYS A 518 19.71 -1.95 -33.19
C LYS A 518 19.16 -0.52 -33.21
N ALA A 519 17.90 -0.33 -32.85
CA ALA A 519 17.28 0.99 -32.75
C ALA A 519 17.94 1.85 -31.66
N LEU A 520 18.24 1.25 -30.50
CA LEU A 520 18.93 1.90 -29.38
C LEU A 520 20.34 2.38 -29.76
N ILE A 521 21.13 1.55 -30.46
CA ILE A 521 22.47 1.92 -30.94
C ILE A 521 22.37 3.04 -31.99
N SER A 522 21.38 3.01 -32.88
CA SER A 522 21.15 4.10 -33.84
C SER A 522 20.94 5.45 -33.14
N ARG A 523 20.15 5.47 -32.05
CA ARG A 523 19.91 6.67 -31.21
C ARG A 523 21.12 7.14 -30.39
N CYS A 524 22.16 6.32 -30.26
CA CYS A 524 23.42 6.72 -29.63
C CYS A 524 24.37 7.41 -30.60
N ILE A 525 24.14 7.26 -31.91
CA ILE A 525 25.04 7.70 -32.98
C ILE A 525 24.48 8.92 -33.72
N SER A 526 23.14 9.03 -33.82
CA SER A 526 22.41 10.21 -34.29
C SER A 526 22.42 11.36 -33.28
#